data_AF-B1V5F2-F1
#
_entry.id   AF-B1V5F2-F1
#
_cell.length_a   1.000
_cell.length_b   1.000
_cell.length_c   1.000
_cell.angle_alpha   90.00
_cell.angle_beta   90.00
_cell.angle_gamma   90.00
#
_symmetry.space_group_name_H-M   'P 1'
#
loop_
_entity.id
_entity.type
_entity.pdbx_description
1 polymer ?
#
loop_
_entity_poly.entity_id
_entity_poly.type
_entity_poly.pdbx_seq_one_letter_code
_entity_poly.pdbx_strand_id
1 'polypeptide(L)'
;MDVRIYKINTGITGRNFSSDKRSNFPIGGKTNSFYSIGNLMRGIEDFYLEGNLYFIDKEEELEKFYNPLGDRWVAKKKYYISHPKKERENYLLEASKFHEYIVREQLLEIANYLHYELNINSLKIEVEEGNDFSSYTNIVLEEMNLNDEGKVELKGDKTLEIKWSENINSQNEFLWIEDFEGLVNRVQELKASNKRGEKEGLEENSLSKGETSYILEIDNSFGISEKIGKKIGVNPALLKKCSFKITF
;
A
#
# COMPACT_ATOMS: atom_id res chain seq x y z
N MET A 1 -11.27 -4.00 -2.64
CA MET A 1 -10.34 -5.14 -2.54
C MET A 1 -10.29 -5.56 -1.08
N ASP A 2 -10.49 -6.84 -0.79
CA ASP A 2 -10.43 -7.35 0.59
C ASP A 2 -9.09 -8.04 0.82
N VAL A 3 -8.33 -7.56 1.80
CA VAL A 3 -7.03 -8.15 2.16
C VAL A 3 -7.20 -9.38 3.06
N ARG A 4 -6.26 -10.31 2.94
CA ARG A 4 -6.15 -11.49 3.81
C ARG A 4 -5.27 -11.15 5.01
N ILE A 5 -5.69 -11.57 6.20
CA ILE A 5 -4.97 -11.35 7.45
C ILE A 5 -4.36 -12.68 7.88
N TYR A 6 -3.08 -12.71 8.24
CA TYR A 6 -2.35 -13.89 8.65
C TYR A 6 -1.83 -13.75 10.08
N LYS A 7 -1.79 -14.87 10.81
CA LYS A 7 -1.11 -14.99 12.11
C LYS A 7 -0.08 -16.11 12.03
N ILE A 8 1.18 -15.75 12.24
CA ILE A 8 2.32 -16.70 12.17
C ILE A 8 2.56 -17.30 13.55
N ASN A 9 2.63 -18.64 13.63
CA ASN A 9 2.78 -19.41 14.86
C ASN A 9 3.85 -20.53 14.73
N THR A 10 4.97 -20.30 14.02
CA THR A 10 6.00 -21.32 13.73
C THR A 10 6.94 -21.71 14.89
N GLY A 11 6.68 -21.25 16.13
CA GLY A 11 7.51 -21.56 17.30
C GLY A 11 7.49 -23.03 17.75
N ILE A 12 8.45 -23.45 18.59
CA ILE A 12 8.57 -24.84 19.12
C ILE A 12 7.28 -25.31 19.83
N THR A 13 6.55 -24.40 20.47
CA THR A 13 5.23 -24.67 21.07
C THR A 13 4.09 -24.76 20.05
N GLY A 14 4.27 -24.35 18.80
CA GLY A 14 3.29 -24.48 17.71
C GLY A 14 3.29 -25.86 17.06
N ARG A 15 4.43 -26.57 17.03
CA ARG A 15 4.54 -27.93 16.47
C ARG A 15 3.67 -28.98 17.17
N ASN A 16 3.28 -28.73 18.43
CA ASN A 16 2.53 -29.68 19.24
C ASN A 16 1.01 -29.42 19.28
N PHE A 17 0.47 -28.45 18.53
CA PHE A 17 -0.92 -27.98 18.74
C PHE A 17 -1.84 -27.93 17.51
N SER A 18 -1.47 -28.47 16.34
CA SER A 18 -2.39 -28.54 15.19
C SER A 18 -2.28 -29.84 14.39
N SER A 19 -2.80 -30.94 14.94
CA SER A 19 -3.10 -32.14 14.11
C SER A 19 -4.41 -32.01 13.32
N ASP A 20 -5.19 -30.94 13.51
CA ASP A 20 -6.50 -30.82 12.88
C ASP A 20 -6.47 -29.84 11.70
N LYS A 21 -6.35 -30.45 10.52
CA LYS A 21 -6.60 -29.91 9.18
C LYS A 21 -7.55 -28.71 9.18
N ARG A 22 -7.09 -27.58 8.61
CA ARG A 22 -7.81 -26.86 7.52
C ARG A 22 -6.88 -25.86 6.84
N SER A 23 -6.44 -26.27 5.66
CA SER A 23 -5.86 -25.47 4.59
C SER A 23 -6.89 -24.49 3.99
N ASN A 24 -6.43 -23.31 3.56
CA ASN A 24 -6.94 -22.46 2.45
C ASN A 24 -8.44 -22.14 2.31
N PHE A 25 -9.29 -22.24 3.34
CA PHE A 25 -10.70 -21.82 3.23
C PHE A 25 -11.09 -20.74 4.25
N PRO A 26 -11.84 -19.70 3.84
CA PRO A 26 -12.43 -18.76 4.78
C PRO A 26 -13.42 -19.50 5.68
N ILE A 27 -13.31 -19.28 6.99
CA ILE A 27 -14.20 -19.89 7.97
C ILE A 27 -15.53 -19.12 7.94
N GLY A 28 -16.45 -19.58 7.11
CA GLY A 28 -17.84 -19.15 7.08
C GLY A 28 -18.73 -20.38 6.89
N GLY A 29 -19.29 -20.91 7.98
CA GLY A 29 -20.19 -22.05 7.90
C GLY A 29 -20.71 -22.46 9.27
N LYS A 30 -21.94 -22.02 9.59
CA LYS A 30 -22.73 -22.47 10.73
C LYS A 30 -22.73 -23.99 10.81
N THR A 31 -21.95 -24.57 11.72
CA THR A 31 -22.22 -25.91 12.25
C THR A 31 -21.77 -25.97 13.70
N ASN A 32 -22.75 -26.14 14.59
CA ASN A 32 -22.53 -26.55 15.97
C ASN A 32 -21.80 -27.89 15.94
N SER A 33 -20.57 -27.96 16.47
CA SER A 33 -20.09 -29.06 17.32
C SER A 33 -18.55 -29.09 17.45
N PHE A 34 -18.15 -29.65 18.60
CA PHE A 34 -16.84 -30.16 18.95
C PHE A 34 -15.81 -29.18 19.53
N TYR A 35 -15.87 -29.13 20.87
CA TYR A 35 -14.73 -28.93 21.76
C TYR A 35 -13.62 -29.94 21.42
N SER A 36 -12.70 -29.59 20.52
CA SER A 36 -11.36 -30.18 20.50
C SER A 36 -10.44 -29.31 21.35
N ILE A 37 -9.61 -29.93 22.18
CA ILE A 37 -8.68 -29.28 23.11
C ILE A 37 -7.66 -28.38 22.36
N GLY A 38 -7.50 -28.55 21.04
CA GLY A 38 -6.73 -27.65 20.17
C GLY A 38 -7.36 -26.28 19.91
N ASN A 39 -8.66 -26.11 20.16
CA ASN A 39 -9.35 -24.82 20.08
C ASN A 39 -9.22 -23.98 21.37
N LEU A 40 -8.71 -24.55 22.46
CA LEU A 40 -8.69 -23.89 23.78
C LEU A 40 -7.63 -22.76 23.88
N MET A 41 -6.64 -22.74 22.97
CA MET A 41 -5.61 -21.69 22.87
C MET A 41 -5.78 -20.78 21.64
N ARG A 42 -6.87 -20.93 20.88
CA ARG A 42 -7.36 -19.86 20.00
C ARG A 42 -8.06 -18.88 20.94
N GLY A 43 -7.32 -17.88 21.42
CA GLY A 43 -7.87 -16.90 22.36
C GLY A 43 -9.23 -16.40 21.86
N ILE A 44 -10.19 -16.24 22.78
CA ILE A 44 -11.53 -15.68 22.50
C ILE A 44 -11.44 -14.40 21.66
N GLU A 45 -10.32 -13.70 21.78
CA GLU A 45 -9.92 -12.59 20.94
C GLU A 45 -10.13 -12.89 19.46
N ASP A 46 -9.59 -13.97 18.88
CA ASP A 46 -9.56 -14.27 17.44
C ASP A 46 -10.94 -14.50 16.79
N PHE A 47 -11.97 -14.86 17.57
CA PHE A 47 -13.34 -15.17 17.12
C PHE A 47 -14.01 -14.02 16.35
N TYR A 48 -13.63 -12.76 16.61
CA TYR A 48 -14.21 -11.59 15.93
C TYR A 48 -13.63 -11.27 14.53
N LEU A 49 -12.72 -12.09 13.98
CA LEU A 49 -12.11 -11.89 12.65
C LEU A 49 -12.68 -12.83 11.58
N GLU A 50 -13.85 -13.46 11.84
CA GLU A 50 -14.51 -14.41 10.94
C GLU A 50 -14.58 -13.89 9.49
N GLY A 51 -14.00 -14.67 8.55
CA GLY A 51 -13.97 -14.38 7.12
C GLY A 51 -12.57 -14.25 6.51
N ASN A 52 -11.66 -13.47 7.13
CA ASN A 52 -10.40 -13.05 6.50
C ASN A 52 -9.11 -13.42 7.27
N LEU A 53 -9.21 -14.17 8.38
CA LEU A 53 -8.06 -14.60 9.18
C LEU A 53 -7.56 -16.00 8.77
N TYR A 54 -6.25 -16.10 8.54
CA TYR A 54 -5.50 -17.29 8.18
C TYR A 54 -4.38 -17.52 9.20
N PHE A 55 -3.97 -18.78 9.37
CA PHE A 55 -2.88 -19.15 10.28
C PHE A 55 -1.77 -19.81 9.48
N ILE A 56 -0.52 -19.45 9.79
CA ILE A 56 0.68 -20.10 9.25
C ILE A 56 1.39 -20.75 10.44
N ASP A 57 1.33 -22.08 10.52
CA ASP A 57 1.90 -22.87 11.63
C ASP A 57 3.11 -23.71 11.21
N LYS A 58 3.42 -23.76 9.91
CA LYS A 58 4.53 -24.48 9.30
C LYS A 58 5.51 -23.55 8.61
N GLU A 59 6.79 -23.86 8.73
CA GLU A 59 7.85 -23.08 8.09
C GLU A 59 7.76 -23.19 6.56
N GLU A 60 7.42 -24.37 6.03
CA GLU A 60 7.30 -24.59 4.57
C GLU A 60 6.12 -23.80 3.94
N GLU A 61 5.12 -23.44 4.74
CA GLU A 61 4.04 -22.55 4.30
C GLU A 61 4.49 -21.09 4.35
N LEU A 62 5.32 -20.72 5.33
CA LEU A 62 5.88 -19.39 5.48
C LEU A 62 6.88 -19.06 4.36
N GLU A 63 7.64 -20.04 3.88
CA GLU A 63 8.59 -19.91 2.76
C GLU A 63 7.94 -19.47 1.44
N LYS A 64 6.62 -19.61 1.29
CA LYS A 64 5.88 -19.15 0.11
C LYS A 64 5.68 -17.63 0.10
N PHE A 65 5.88 -16.99 1.23
CA PHE A 65 5.65 -15.56 1.39
C PHE A 65 6.95 -14.77 1.42
N TYR A 66 6.85 -13.52 0.97
CA TYR A 66 7.93 -12.55 0.96
C TYR A 66 7.58 -11.38 1.88
N ASN A 67 8.54 -10.94 2.70
CA ASN A 67 8.42 -9.70 3.45
C ASN A 67 9.16 -8.58 2.70
N PRO A 68 8.45 -7.63 2.08
CA PRO A 68 9.10 -6.59 1.28
C PRO A 68 9.91 -5.58 2.10
N LEU A 69 9.72 -5.56 3.44
CA LEU A 69 10.53 -4.73 4.34
C LEU A 69 11.85 -5.41 4.76
N GLY A 70 12.07 -6.68 4.38
CA GLY A 70 13.25 -7.44 4.76
C GLY A 70 13.32 -7.83 6.24
N ASP A 71 12.33 -7.46 7.06
CA ASP A 71 12.27 -7.84 8.47
C ASP A 71 12.09 -9.35 8.65
N ARG A 72 12.67 -9.89 9.72
CA ARG A 72 12.48 -11.30 10.10
C ARG A 72 11.03 -11.54 10.56
N TRP A 73 10.51 -12.73 10.27
CA TRP A 73 9.21 -13.16 10.73
C TRP A 73 9.13 -13.22 12.26
N VAL A 74 8.03 -12.71 12.83
CA VAL A 74 7.77 -12.72 14.27
C VAL A 74 6.60 -13.65 14.57
N ALA A 75 6.92 -14.85 15.06
CA ALA A 75 5.95 -15.93 15.29
C ALA A 75 5.10 -15.79 16.57
N LYS A 76 5.11 -14.64 17.27
CA LYS A 76 4.35 -14.45 18.50
C LYS A 76 3.61 -13.11 18.51
N LYS A 77 2.29 -13.18 18.64
CA LYS A 77 1.37 -12.04 18.89
C LYS A 77 1.35 -10.95 17.81
N LYS A 78 1.88 -11.20 16.61
CA LYS A 78 1.79 -10.28 15.48
C LYS A 78 0.85 -10.81 14.41
N TYR A 79 0.19 -9.88 13.73
CA TYR A 79 -0.61 -10.14 12.55
C TYR A 79 0.10 -9.57 11.33
N TYR A 80 -0.16 -10.20 10.20
CA TYR A 80 0.36 -9.82 8.90
C TYR A 80 -0.82 -9.63 7.95
N ILE A 81 -0.66 -8.78 6.95
CA ILE A 81 -1.69 -8.46 5.96
C ILE A 81 -1.10 -8.73 4.59
N SER A 82 -1.85 -9.43 3.73
CA SER A 82 -1.45 -9.61 2.34
C SER A 82 -1.48 -8.30 1.58
N HIS A 83 -0.57 -8.15 0.63
CA HIS A 83 -0.68 -7.08 -0.34
C HIS A 83 -2.02 -7.13 -1.10
N PRO A 84 -2.68 -5.98 -1.34
CA PRO A 84 -3.99 -5.94 -2.01
C PRO A 84 -3.92 -6.28 -3.50
N LYS A 85 -2.77 -6.05 -4.15
CA LYS A 85 -2.53 -6.37 -5.56
C LYS A 85 -2.18 -7.84 -5.76
N LYS A 86 -2.80 -8.46 -6.76
CA LYS A 86 -2.71 -9.90 -7.04
C LYS A 86 -1.31 -10.32 -7.47
N GLU A 87 -0.62 -9.45 -8.19
CA GLU A 87 0.76 -9.60 -8.67
C GLU A 87 1.75 -9.75 -7.50
N ARG A 88 1.36 -9.29 -6.30
CA ARG A 88 2.13 -9.37 -5.07
C ARG A 88 1.41 -10.17 -4.00
N GLU A 89 0.57 -11.14 -4.38
CA GLU A 89 -0.25 -11.87 -3.41
C GLU A 89 0.53 -12.67 -2.35
N ASN A 90 1.80 -12.96 -2.65
CA ASN A 90 2.74 -13.60 -1.75
C ASN A 90 3.45 -12.61 -0.80
N TYR A 91 3.20 -11.31 -0.91
CA TYR A 91 3.78 -10.32 0.00
C TYR A 91 2.95 -10.29 1.29
N LEU A 92 3.63 -10.45 2.42
CA LEU A 92 3.05 -10.29 3.75
C LEU A 92 3.74 -9.16 4.49
N LEU A 93 2.92 -8.19 4.91
CA LEU A 93 3.36 -7.01 5.64
C LEU A 93 2.94 -7.14 7.09
N GLU A 94 3.79 -6.74 8.04
CA GLU A 94 3.36 -6.61 9.43
C GLU A 94 2.19 -5.61 9.49
N ALA A 95 1.10 -5.98 10.16
CA ALA A 95 -0.14 -5.20 10.17
C ALA A 95 0.06 -3.73 10.62
N SER A 96 0.97 -3.49 11.57
CA SER A 96 1.35 -2.16 12.05
C SER A 96 2.02 -1.28 10.99
N LYS A 97 2.70 -1.89 10.00
CA LYS A 97 3.45 -1.20 8.94
C LYS A 97 2.71 -1.19 7.59
N PHE A 98 1.57 -1.90 7.50
CA PHE A 98 0.87 -2.14 6.25
C PHE A 98 0.49 -0.86 5.51
N HIS A 99 -0.22 0.07 6.15
CA HIS A 99 -0.71 1.29 5.50
C HIS A 99 0.42 2.17 4.99
N GLU A 100 1.46 2.32 5.79
CA GLU A 100 2.64 3.10 5.44
C GLU A 100 3.36 2.53 4.22
N TYR A 101 3.48 1.21 4.14
CA TYR A 101 4.08 0.54 3.00
C TYR A 101 3.24 0.79 1.74
N ILE A 102 1.92 0.59 1.82
CA ILE A 102 1.03 0.74 0.67
C ILE A 102 0.98 2.18 0.17
N VAL A 103 0.83 3.16 1.07
CA VAL A 103 0.81 4.58 0.70
C VAL A 103 2.15 4.98 0.08
N ARG A 104 3.28 4.56 0.66
CA ARG A 104 4.61 4.81 0.10
C ARG A 104 4.74 4.24 -1.31
N GLU A 105 4.27 3.01 -1.54
CA GLU A 105 4.31 2.36 -2.84
C GLU A 105 3.44 3.09 -3.88
N GLN A 106 2.22 3.49 -3.50
CA GLN A 106 1.32 4.25 -4.36
C GLN A 106 1.89 5.62 -4.73
N LEU A 107 2.41 6.38 -3.74
CA LEU A 107 3.00 7.71 -3.97
C LEU A 107 4.25 7.63 -4.84
N LEU A 108 5.11 6.63 -4.62
CA LEU A 108 6.27 6.35 -5.47
C LEU A 108 5.85 6.12 -6.92
N GLU A 109 4.83 5.29 -7.12
CA GLU A 109 4.37 4.95 -8.46
C GLU A 109 3.74 6.14 -9.18
N ILE A 110 2.92 6.92 -8.48
CA ILE A 110 2.35 8.18 -8.99
C ILE A 110 3.46 9.13 -9.42
N ALA A 111 4.49 9.29 -8.59
CA ALA A 111 5.61 10.19 -8.90
C ALA A 111 6.37 9.74 -10.15
N ASN A 112 6.74 8.46 -10.22
CA ASN A 112 7.45 7.90 -11.37
C ASN A 112 6.59 7.93 -12.65
N TYR A 113 5.29 7.65 -12.55
CA TYR A 113 4.36 7.73 -13.68
C TYR A 113 4.26 9.15 -14.25
N LEU A 114 4.07 10.15 -13.38
CA LEU A 114 3.98 11.55 -13.81
C LEU A 114 5.30 12.04 -14.40
N HIS A 115 6.43 11.70 -13.77
CA HIS A 115 7.75 12.00 -14.32
C HIS A 115 7.91 11.42 -15.72
N TYR A 116 7.60 10.14 -15.90
CA TYR A 116 7.74 9.45 -17.18
C TYR A 116 6.79 9.97 -18.27
N GLU A 117 5.51 10.18 -17.95
CA GLU A 117 4.51 10.54 -18.96
C GLU A 117 4.53 12.02 -19.35
N LEU A 118 4.91 12.90 -18.42
CA LEU A 118 4.88 14.36 -18.59
C LEU A 118 6.27 14.99 -18.65
N ASN A 119 7.34 14.27 -18.34
CA ASN A 119 8.72 14.76 -18.36
C ASN A 119 8.90 15.98 -17.42
N ILE A 120 8.38 15.87 -16.20
CA ILE A 120 8.41 16.92 -15.16
C ILE A 120 9.62 16.76 -14.24
N ASN A 121 10.31 17.84 -13.89
CA ASN A 121 11.46 17.78 -12.98
C ASN A 121 11.11 18.04 -11.51
N SER A 122 9.86 18.41 -11.23
CA SER A 122 9.38 18.68 -9.89
C SER A 122 7.93 18.25 -9.73
N LEU A 123 7.62 17.66 -8.58
CA LEU A 123 6.28 17.27 -8.19
C LEU A 123 6.06 17.67 -6.74
N LYS A 124 4.88 18.21 -6.44
CA LYS A 124 4.47 18.52 -5.08
C LYS A 124 3.21 17.72 -4.75
N ILE A 125 3.23 16.99 -3.64
CA ILE A 125 2.08 16.24 -3.13
C ILE A 125 1.71 16.81 -1.76
N GLU A 126 0.50 17.33 -1.65
CA GLU A 126 -0.01 17.97 -0.44
C GLU A 126 -1.21 17.19 0.10
N VAL A 127 -1.25 17.00 1.42
CA VAL A 127 -2.44 16.43 2.09
C VAL A 127 -3.50 17.52 2.22
N GLU A 128 -4.61 17.36 1.49
CA GLU A 128 -5.79 18.22 1.59
C GLU A 128 -6.71 17.75 2.72
N GLU A 129 -7.02 16.45 2.75
CA GLU A 129 -7.90 15.84 3.74
C GLU A 129 -7.36 14.46 4.17
N GLY A 130 -7.61 14.08 5.43
CA GLY A 130 -7.24 12.76 5.93
C GLY A 130 -6.10 12.81 6.94
N ASN A 131 -5.12 11.91 6.80
CA ASN A 131 -3.94 11.89 7.65
C ASN A 131 -2.81 12.64 6.97
N ASP A 132 -2.07 13.42 7.76
CA ASP A 132 -0.82 14.00 7.30
C ASP A 132 0.30 12.95 7.28
N PHE A 133 1.45 13.33 6.72
CA PHE A 133 2.57 12.42 6.56
C PHE A 133 3.22 12.03 7.90
N SER A 134 3.03 12.83 8.96
CA SER A 134 3.52 12.50 10.32
C SER A 134 2.83 11.26 10.92
N SER A 135 1.68 10.86 10.36
CA SER A 135 0.96 9.65 10.77
C SER A 135 1.66 8.35 10.33
N TYR A 136 2.62 8.44 9.42
CA TYR A 136 3.39 7.31 8.89
C TYR A 136 4.77 7.27 9.57
N THR A 137 4.87 6.52 10.66
CA THR A 137 6.01 6.59 11.61
C THR A 137 6.90 5.34 11.62
N ASN A 138 6.45 4.23 11.04
CA ASN A 138 7.19 2.96 11.02
C ASN A 138 8.02 2.77 9.74
N ILE A 139 7.78 3.55 8.68
CA ILE A 139 8.48 3.52 7.39
C ILE A 139 8.74 4.96 6.96
N VAL A 140 10.01 5.28 6.67
CA VAL A 140 10.44 6.60 6.21
C VAL A 140 9.96 6.82 4.77
N LEU A 141 9.18 7.88 4.54
CA LEU A 141 8.63 8.20 3.22
C LEU A 141 9.72 8.77 2.29
N GLU A 142 10.68 9.50 2.83
CA GLU A 142 11.76 10.13 2.07
C GLU A 142 12.75 9.12 1.49
N GLU A 143 12.77 7.89 2.03
CA GLU A 143 13.57 6.78 1.50
C GLU A 143 12.91 6.09 0.30
N MET A 144 11.81 6.62 -0.26
CA MET A 144 11.22 6.12 -1.52
C MET A 144 12.27 6.01 -2.61
N ASN A 145 12.35 4.84 -3.25
CA ASN A 145 13.31 4.57 -4.32
C ASN A 145 12.79 5.13 -5.65
N LEU A 146 12.83 6.46 -5.78
CA LEU A 146 12.50 7.15 -7.03
C LEU A 146 13.49 6.80 -8.14
N ASN A 147 13.00 6.86 -9.36
CA ASN A 147 13.87 6.70 -10.52
C ASN A 147 14.67 7.97 -10.79
N ASP A 148 15.71 7.82 -11.61
CA ASP A 148 16.39 8.94 -12.28
C ASP A 148 16.91 10.01 -11.30
N GLU A 149 17.52 9.52 -10.21
CA GLU A 149 18.09 10.32 -9.11
C GLU A 149 17.10 11.27 -8.41
N GLY A 150 15.81 10.94 -8.48
CA GLY A 150 14.76 11.65 -7.77
C GLY A 150 15.03 11.74 -6.26
N LYS A 151 14.83 12.92 -5.69
CA LYS A 151 14.94 13.17 -4.25
C LYS A 151 13.60 13.60 -3.69
N VAL A 152 13.20 12.95 -2.60
CA VAL A 152 12.01 13.31 -1.82
C VAL A 152 12.45 14.15 -0.63
N GLU A 153 11.74 15.24 -0.39
CA GLU A 153 11.87 16.04 0.82
C GLU A 153 10.49 16.27 1.44
N LEU A 154 10.37 15.95 2.73
CA LEU A 154 9.18 16.29 3.50
C LEU A 154 9.29 17.73 4.04
N LYS A 155 8.36 18.59 3.63
CA LYS A 155 8.25 19.97 4.11
C LYS A 155 7.13 20.05 5.16
N GLY A 156 7.50 20.19 6.42
CA GLY A 156 6.56 20.12 7.53
C GLY A 156 5.94 18.72 7.62
N ASP A 157 4.65 18.61 7.91
CA ASP A 157 3.98 17.30 8.04
C ASP A 157 3.05 16.98 6.86
N LYS A 158 2.81 17.92 5.93
CA LYS A 158 1.73 17.83 4.94
C LYS A 158 2.17 17.87 3.48
N THR A 159 3.44 18.13 3.20
CA THR A 159 3.90 18.35 1.83
C THR A 159 5.12 17.50 1.54
N LEU A 160 5.02 16.65 0.53
CA LEU A 160 6.16 15.99 -0.09
C LEU A 160 6.55 16.77 -1.35
N GLU A 161 7.79 17.23 -1.40
CA GLU A 161 8.40 17.76 -2.62
C GLU A 161 9.30 16.68 -3.21
N ILE A 162 9.15 16.45 -4.50
CA ILE A 162 9.99 15.53 -5.27
C ILE A 162 10.65 16.32 -6.38
N LYS A 163 11.96 16.15 -6.53
CA LYS A 163 12.76 16.80 -7.58
C LYS A 163 13.66 15.78 -8.25
N TRP A 164 13.71 15.82 -9.58
CA TRP A 164 14.60 15.01 -10.40
C TRP A 164 15.72 15.87 -10.96
N SER A 165 16.95 15.35 -10.97
CA SER A 165 18.12 16.01 -11.57
C SER A 165 18.15 15.82 -13.08
N GLU A 166 17.65 14.68 -13.57
CA GLU A 166 17.67 14.30 -14.98
C GLU A 166 16.32 13.77 -15.44
N ASN A 167 16.06 13.87 -16.74
CA ASN A 167 14.93 13.24 -17.40
C ASN A 167 15.45 12.00 -18.13
N ILE A 168 15.42 10.85 -17.47
CA ILE A 168 15.82 9.59 -18.07
C ILE A 168 14.53 8.77 -18.27
N ASN A 169 14.24 8.40 -19.51
CA ASN A 169 13.03 7.64 -19.84
C ASN A 169 13.20 6.15 -19.49
N SER A 170 13.32 5.84 -18.21
CA SER A 170 13.27 4.46 -17.73
C SER A 170 11.81 3.98 -17.77
N GLN A 171 11.52 3.02 -18.66
CA GLN A 171 10.18 2.42 -18.74
C GLN A 171 9.96 1.52 -17.52
N ASN A 172 8.85 1.72 -16.82
CA ASN A 172 8.49 0.94 -15.63
C ASN A 172 7.17 0.21 -15.81
N GLU A 173 7.06 -0.93 -15.13
CA GLU A 173 5.78 -1.59 -14.89
C GLU A 173 5.12 -0.91 -13.70
N PHE A 174 3.91 -0.39 -13.91
CA PHE A 174 3.10 0.30 -12.92
C PHE A 174 2.04 -0.67 -12.39
N LEU A 175 1.95 -0.83 -11.06
CA LEU A 175 1.05 -1.76 -10.38
C LEU A 175 -0.28 -1.10 -9.95
N TRP A 176 -0.22 0.15 -9.52
CA TRP A 176 -1.31 0.94 -8.95
C TRP A 176 -1.96 1.89 -9.93
N ILE A 177 -1.26 2.35 -10.97
CA ILE A 177 -1.70 3.48 -11.78
C ILE A 177 -3.07 3.27 -12.42
N GLU A 178 -3.40 2.02 -12.76
CA GLU A 178 -4.71 1.65 -13.31
C GLU A 178 -5.87 1.88 -12.33
N ASP A 179 -5.61 1.90 -11.02
CA ASP A 179 -6.60 2.24 -10.00
C ASP A 179 -6.86 3.76 -9.92
N PHE A 180 -6.01 4.57 -10.56
CA PHE A 180 -6.07 6.03 -10.57
C PHE A 180 -6.51 6.58 -11.94
N GLU A 181 -7.60 6.03 -12.49
CA GLU A 181 -8.11 6.36 -13.83
C GLU A 181 -8.24 7.88 -14.06
N GLY A 182 -8.71 8.63 -13.05
CA GLY A 182 -8.86 10.08 -13.16
C GLY A 182 -7.51 10.81 -13.33
N LEU A 183 -6.45 10.33 -12.70
CA LEU A 183 -5.09 10.86 -12.89
C LEU A 183 -4.57 10.52 -14.29
N VAL A 184 -4.76 9.27 -14.73
CA VAL A 184 -4.37 8.82 -16.08
C VAL A 184 -5.07 9.65 -17.15
N ASN A 185 -6.38 9.84 -17.03
CA ASN A 185 -7.16 10.66 -17.96
C ASN A 185 -6.63 12.10 -18.00
N ARG A 186 -6.32 12.68 -16.83
CA ARG A 186 -5.75 14.03 -16.75
C ARG A 186 -4.40 14.13 -17.47
N VAL A 187 -3.53 13.14 -17.32
CA VAL A 187 -2.25 13.08 -18.04
C VAL A 187 -2.47 13.01 -19.55
N GLN A 188 -3.40 12.18 -20.02
CA GLN A 188 -3.69 12.08 -21.46
C GLN A 188 -4.26 13.38 -22.05
N GLU A 189 -5.14 14.07 -21.33
CA GLU A 189 -5.66 15.39 -21.74
C GLU A 189 -4.54 16.42 -21.92
N LEU A 190 -3.57 16.46 -21.00
CA LEU A 190 -2.43 17.36 -21.08
C LEU A 190 -1.55 17.03 -22.28
N LYS A 191 -1.24 15.75 -22.50
CA LYS A 191 -0.45 15.30 -23.67
C LYS A 191 -1.15 15.64 -24.99
N ALA A 192 -2.47 15.49 -25.05
CA ALA A 192 -3.25 15.84 -26.25
C ALA A 192 -3.28 17.36 -26.49
N SER A 193 -3.36 18.16 -25.42
CA SER A 193 -3.38 19.62 -25.50
C SER A 193 -2.04 20.16 -25.99
N ASN A 194 -0.92 19.61 -25.50
CA ASN A 194 0.43 19.97 -25.93
C ASN A 194 0.65 19.66 -27.42
N LYS A 195 0.24 18.48 -27.89
CA LYS A 195 0.33 18.12 -29.32
C LYS A 195 -0.49 19.03 -30.24
N ARG A 196 -1.56 19.63 -29.73
CA ARG A 196 -2.38 20.58 -30.50
C ARG A 196 -1.71 21.95 -30.59
N GLY A 197 -1.09 22.41 -29.50
CA GLY A 197 -0.28 23.65 -29.48
C GLY A 197 0.96 23.55 -30.38
N GLU A 198 1.65 22.42 -30.38
CA GLU A 198 2.82 22.16 -31.24
C GLU A 198 2.51 22.22 -32.74
N LYS A 199 1.28 21.90 -33.15
CA LYS A 199 0.84 22.01 -34.56
C LYS A 199 0.52 23.44 -34.98
N GLU A 200 0.32 24.35 -34.04
CA GLU A 200 -0.04 25.74 -34.31
C GLU A 200 1.11 26.73 -34.01
N GLY A 201 2.21 26.29 -33.38
CA GLY A 201 3.39 27.11 -33.11
C GLY A 201 4.70 26.31 -33.17
N LEU A 202 5.48 26.49 -34.22
CA LEU A 202 6.91 26.18 -34.25
C LEU A 202 7.65 27.28 -33.48
N GLU A 203 7.57 27.31 -32.15
CA GLU A 203 8.47 28.13 -31.31
C GLU A 203 8.38 27.69 -29.84
N GLU A 204 9.50 27.15 -29.35
CA GLU A 204 9.90 27.01 -27.93
C GLU A 204 8.89 26.41 -26.93
N ASN A 205 8.76 25.08 -26.96
CA ASN A 205 8.10 24.29 -25.91
C ASN A 205 8.82 24.39 -24.56
N SER A 206 8.38 25.34 -23.76
CA SER A 206 8.40 25.25 -22.31
C SER A 206 6.94 25.27 -21.87
N LEU A 207 6.56 24.30 -21.03
CA LEU A 207 5.24 24.19 -20.39
C LEU A 207 4.71 25.61 -20.11
N SER A 208 3.58 25.99 -20.71
CA SER A 208 3.01 27.31 -20.55
C SER A 208 2.59 27.53 -19.09
N LYS A 209 3.52 27.99 -18.24
CA LYS A 209 3.41 28.83 -17.03
C LYS A 209 2.15 28.74 -16.15
N GLY A 210 1.49 27.60 -16.08
CA GLY A 210 0.42 27.32 -15.12
C GLY A 210 0.75 26.03 -14.39
N GLU A 211 0.93 26.11 -13.07
CA GLU A 211 0.96 24.92 -12.21
C GLU A 211 -0.32 24.12 -12.47
N THR A 212 -0.17 22.87 -12.92
CA THR A 212 -1.31 21.98 -13.09
C THR A 212 -1.50 21.21 -11.80
N SER A 213 -2.71 21.22 -11.24
CA SER A 213 -3.03 20.42 -10.06
C SER A 213 -4.14 19.42 -10.32
N TYR A 214 -4.06 18.28 -9.63
CA TYR A 214 -5.09 17.24 -9.60
C TYR A 214 -5.34 16.80 -8.16
N ILE A 215 -6.61 16.59 -7.80
CA ILE A 215 -6.99 16.04 -6.50
C ILE A 215 -7.15 14.54 -6.63
N LEU A 216 -6.30 13.78 -5.94
CA LEU A 216 -6.34 12.34 -5.89
C LEU A 216 -6.94 11.89 -4.56
N GLU A 217 -8.01 11.10 -4.63
CA GLU A 217 -8.60 10.44 -3.47
C GLU A 217 -8.15 8.98 -3.38
N ILE A 218 -7.68 8.56 -2.20
CA ILE A 218 -7.28 7.17 -1.92
C ILE A 218 -8.05 6.66 -0.70
N ASP A 219 -8.76 5.55 -0.87
CA ASP A 219 -9.39 4.82 0.23
C ASP A 219 -8.40 3.83 0.86
N ASN A 220 -7.87 4.20 2.02
CA ASN A 220 -6.88 3.40 2.74
C ASN A 220 -7.49 2.31 3.63
N SER A 221 -8.80 2.03 3.55
CA SER A 221 -9.42 1.01 4.40
C SER A 221 -9.11 -0.43 3.96
N PHE A 222 -8.97 -0.69 2.66
CA PHE A 222 -8.72 -2.04 2.08
C PHE A 222 -9.66 -3.14 2.62
N GLY A 223 -10.91 -2.80 2.94
CA GLY A 223 -11.89 -3.72 3.53
C GLY A 223 -11.66 -4.02 5.02
N ILE A 224 -10.67 -3.37 5.66
CA ILE A 224 -10.39 -3.49 7.10
C ILE A 224 -11.30 -2.53 7.86
N SER A 225 -12.21 -3.08 8.67
CA SER A 225 -13.01 -2.25 9.60
C SER A 225 -12.17 -1.74 10.78
N GLU A 226 -12.58 -0.63 11.38
CA GLU A 226 -11.92 -0.05 12.57
C GLU A 226 -11.75 -1.08 13.71
N LYS A 227 -12.78 -1.91 13.93
CA LYS A 227 -12.76 -2.98 14.93
C LYS A 227 -11.68 -4.02 14.65
N ILE A 228 -11.53 -4.42 13.38
CA ILE A 228 -10.51 -5.37 12.94
C ILE A 228 -9.13 -4.73 13.06
N GLY A 229 -8.98 -3.49 12.58
CA GLY A 229 -7.72 -2.75 12.59
C GLY A 229 -7.12 -2.64 13.99
N LYS A 230 -7.91 -2.18 14.97
CA LYS A 230 -7.50 -2.09 16.39
C LYS A 230 -6.94 -3.42 16.91
N LYS A 231 -7.59 -4.52 16.55
CA LYS A 231 -7.25 -5.85 17.05
C LYS A 231 -5.95 -6.39 16.46
N ILE A 232 -5.70 -6.14 15.18
CA ILE A 232 -4.51 -6.66 14.48
C ILE A 232 -3.29 -5.74 14.62
N GLY A 233 -3.43 -4.59 15.27
CA GLY A 233 -2.35 -3.62 15.48
C GLY A 233 -2.21 -2.60 14.34
N VAL A 234 -3.21 -2.48 13.48
CA VAL A 234 -3.33 -1.37 12.53
C VAL A 234 -3.78 -0.12 13.28
N ASN A 235 -3.16 1.03 12.99
CA ASN A 235 -3.63 2.32 13.48
C ASN A 235 -4.99 2.66 12.84
N PRO A 236 -6.09 2.74 13.61
CA PRO A 236 -7.41 2.97 13.06
C PRO A 236 -7.58 4.36 12.43
N ALA A 237 -6.74 5.33 12.81
CA ALA A 237 -6.72 6.64 12.18
C ALA A 237 -6.37 6.54 10.68
N LEU A 238 -5.64 5.50 10.27
CA LEU A 238 -5.25 5.26 8.87
C LEU A 238 -6.37 4.62 8.02
N LEU A 239 -7.43 4.10 8.64
CA LEU A 239 -8.56 3.42 7.97
C LEU A 239 -9.63 4.40 7.48
N LYS A 240 -9.22 5.40 6.69
CA LYS A 240 -10.12 6.39 6.11
C LYS A 240 -9.63 6.84 4.74
N LYS A 241 -10.52 7.50 4.00
CA LYS A 241 -10.15 8.19 2.77
C LYS A 241 -9.19 9.33 3.06
N CYS A 242 -8.19 9.48 2.20
CA CYS A 242 -7.26 10.60 2.20
C CYS A 242 -7.33 11.27 0.83
N SER A 243 -7.16 12.59 0.81
CA SER A 243 -7.16 13.41 -0.39
C SER A 243 -5.82 14.11 -0.51
N PHE A 244 -5.18 13.95 -1.67
CA PHE A 244 -3.89 14.51 -1.99
C PHE A 244 -4.02 15.47 -3.16
N LYS A 245 -3.59 16.71 -2.98
CA LYS A 245 -3.38 17.62 -4.09
C LYS A 245 -2.00 17.40 -4.67
N ILE A 246 -1.99 16.97 -5.93
CA ILE A 246 -0.79 16.71 -6.71
C ILE A 246 -0.60 17.91 -7.64
N THR A 247 0.55 18.57 -7.60
CA THR A 247 0.87 19.74 -8.43
C THR A 247 2.14 19.47 -9.24
N PHE A 248 2.06 19.65 -10.56
CA PHE A 248 3.10 19.38 -11.55
C PHE A 248 3.02 20.31 -12.77
#